data_AF-A0A810NSQ7-F1
#
_entry.id   AF-A0A810NSQ7-F1
#
_cell.length_a   1.000
_cell.length_b   1.000
_cell.length_c   1.000
_cell.angle_alpha   90.00
_cell.angle_beta   90.00
_cell.angle_gamma   90.00
#
_symmetry.space_group_name_H-M   'P 1'
#
loop_
_entity.id
_entity.type
_entity.pdbx_description
1 polymer ?
#
loop_
_entity_poly.entity_id
_entity_poly.type
_entity_poly.pdbx_seq_one_letter_code
_entity_poly.pdbx_strand_id
1 'polypeptide(L)'
;MSARKSWLHDNALAVSMFGAFAVFVVLQSVFGWQVRNEELADYGVAADTYWHYLRTGHFAEALFENWESEFLQMGAYVLLTAYLVQRGSAESKKPDQKDRPEDEPEKATKDSPKPSRQHGLAQLFYRNSLAIVLFLFFVLSFVSHLLGGTADFNEQAALKGQPSVSALEFLGTSDFWFQSMQNWQSEFLAVGALIVLSIFLRQHGSPESKPVTAPHGQTGE
;
A
#
# COMPACT_ATOMS: atom_id res chain seq x y z
N MET A 1 4.52 -40.28 9.88
CA MET A 1 3.85 -39.18 10.60
C MET A 1 4.48 -37.88 10.12
N SER A 2 3.74 -37.07 9.36
CA SER A 2 4.25 -35.75 8.93
C SER A 2 4.46 -34.90 10.18
N ALA A 3 5.68 -34.42 10.43
CA ALA A 3 5.94 -33.50 11.51
C ALA A 3 5.06 -32.27 11.31
N ARG A 4 4.22 -31.94 12.31
CA ARG A 4 3.39 -30.75 12.29
C ARG A 4 4.33 -29.56 12.09
N LYS A 5 4.28 -28.92 10.92
CA LYS A 5 5.02 -27.69 10.66
C LYS A 5 4.61 -26.67 11.73
N SER A 6 5.57 -25.93 12.26
CA SER A 6 5.31 -24.97 13.33
C SER A 6 4.49 -23.79 12.80
N TRP A 7 3.71 -23.13 13.66
CA TRP A 7 2.97 -21.91 13.28
C TRP A 7 3.87 -20.88 12.59
N LEU A 8 5.11 -20.75 13.05
CA LEU A 8 6.09 -19.85 12.44
C LEU A 8 6.46 -20.25 11.01
N HIS A 9 6.61 -21.55 10.72
CA HIS A 9 6.85 -22.01 9.36
C HIS A 9 5.66 -21.66 8.45
N ASP A 10 4.44 -21.83 8.92
CA ASP A 10 3.23 -21.59 8.12
C ASP A 10 2.90 -20.09 7.94
N ASN A 11 3.50 -19.22 8.75
CA ASN A 11 3.30 -17.77 8.70
C ASN A 11 4.60 -16.98 8.43
N ALA A 12 5.67 -17.66 8.00
CA ALA A 12 7.00 -17.07 7.90
C ALA A 12 7.04 -15.84 6.98
N LEU A 13 6.30 -15.86 5.86
CA LEU A 13 6.21 -14.72 4.93
C LEU A 13 5.63 -13.49 5.64
N ALA A 14 4.45 -13.62 6.26
CA ALA A 14 3.81 -12.52 6.98
C ALA A 14 4.68 -12.02 8.14
N VAL A 15 5.24 -12.92 8.96
CA VAL A 15 6.13 -12.55 10.08
C VAL A 15 7.37 -11.82 9.58
N SER A 16 7.96 -12.24 8.47
CA SER A 16 9.14 -11.58 7.89
C SER A 16 8.80 -10.18 7.38
N MET A 17 7.68 -10.03 6.66
CA MET A 17 7.26 -8.74 6.12
C MET A 17 6.90 -7.75 7.24
N PHE A 18 6.07 -8.16 8.21
CA PHE A 18 5.71 -7.28 9.32
C PHE A 18 6.87 -7.03 10.30
N GLY A 19 7.80 -7.98 10.43
CA GLY A 19 9.04 -7.79 11.19
C GLY A 19 9.95 -6.75 10.54
N ALA A 20 10.17 -6.83 9.23
CA ALA A 20 10.93 -5.85 8.47
C ALA A 20 10.27 -4.46 8.54
N PHE A 21 8.95 -4.39 8.34
CA PHE A 21 8.17 -3.16 8.51
C PHE A 21 8.36 -2.53 9.89
N ALA A 22 8.25 -3.31 10.98
CA ALA A 22 8.43 -2.78 12.33
C ALA A 22 9.85 -2.22 12.55
N VAL A 23 10.88 -2.90 12.02
CA VAL A 23 12.26 -2.40 12.06
C VAL A 23 12.37 -1.09 11.29
N PHE A 24 11.83 -1.01 10.08
CA PHE A 24 11.95 0.18 9.25
C PHE A 24 11.16 1.37 9.78
N VAL A 25 9.99 1.17 10.40
CA VAL A 25 9.26 2.26 11.08
C VAL A 25 10.08 2.84 12.24
N VAL A 26 10.76 2.00 13.02
CA VAL A 26 11.63 2.46 14.11
C VAL A 26 12.87 3.18 13.57
N LEU A 27 13.47 2.68 12.48
CA LEU A 27 14.60 3.36 11.86
C LEU A 27 14.18 4.71 11.26
N GLN A 28 13.07 4.74 10.53
CA GLN A 28 12.49 5.97 9.99
C GLN A 28 12.22 6.99 11.10
N SER A 29 11.66 6.58 12.25
CA SER A 29 11.39 7.51 13.35
C SER A 29 12.66 8.07 13.99
N VAL A 30 13.74 7.27 14.07
CA VAL A 30 15.03 7.74 14.60
C VAL A 30 15.72 8.70 13.63
N PHE A 31 15.77 8.35 12.33
CA PHE A 31 16.43 9.20 11.34
C PHE A 31 15.63 10.46 11.04
N GLY A 32 14.30 10.37 10.96
CA GLY A 32 13.45 11.54 10.79
C GLY A 32 13.53 12.50 11.99
N TRP A 33 13.70 11.98 13.21
CA TRP A 33 13.97 12.81 14.39
C TRP A 33 15.29 13.59 14.27
N GLN A 34 16.33 12.96 13.72
CA GLN A 34 17.63 13.60 13.49
C GLN A 34 17.52 14.68 12.42
N VAL A 35 16.93 14.37 11.26
CA VAL A 35 16.70 15.33 10.16
C VAL A 35 15.97 16.57 10.66
N ARG A 36 14.85 16.39 11.36
CA ARG A 36 14.10 17.52 11.92
C ARG A 36 14.93 18.36 12.89
N ASN A 37 15.72 17.73 13.75
CA ASN A 37 16.56 18.46 14.70
C ASN A 37 17.68 19.26 14.03
N GLU A 38 18.20 18.76 12.90
CA GLU A 38 19.13 19.52 12.06
C GLU A 38 18.44 20.74 11.44
N GLU A 39 17.23 20.57 10.90
CA GLU A 39 16.42 21.69 10.38
C GLU A 39 16.10 22.74 11.46
N LEU A 40 15.70 22.31 12.66
CA LEU A 40 15.43 23.23 13.78
C LEU A 40 16.70 24.00 14.16
N ALA A 41 17.87 23.36 14.13
CA ALA A 41 19.14 24.01 14.43
C ALA A 41 19.49 25.10 13.40
N ASP A 42 19.17 24.90 12.11
CA ASP A 42 19.36 25.92 11.06
C ASP A 42 18.53 27.19 11.30
N TYR A 43 17.38 27.05 11.96
CA TYR A 43 16.54 28.17 12.39
C TYR A 43 16.86 28.67 13.82
N GLY A 44 17.87 28.13 14.49
CA GLY A 44 18.24 28.48 15.86
C GLY A 44 17.20 28.07 16.91
N VAL A 45 16.35 27.09 16.59
CA VAL A 45 15.31 26.55 17.46
C VAL A 45 15.89 25.39 18.28
N ALA A 46 15.41 25.24 19.52
CA ALA A 46 15.84 24.15 20.38
C ALA A 46 15.41 22.79 19.79
N ALA A 47 16.30 21.80 19.89
CA ALA A 47 16.04 20.45 19.42
C ALA A 47 14.86 19.80 20.16
N ASP A 48 14.05 19.05 19.41
CA ASP A 48 12.98 18.23 19.93
C ASP A 48 13.51 16.99 20.63
N THR A 49 12.80 16.57 21.68
CA THR A 49 12.97 15.24 22.25
C THR A 49 12.35 14.20 21.32
N TYR A 50 12.90 12.97 21.32
CA TYR A 50 12.37 11.88 20.50
C TYR A 50 10.85 11.63 20.73
N TRP A 51 10.39 11.70 21.98
CA TRP A 51 8.97 11.50 22.29
C TRP A 51 8.07 12.64 21.83
N HIS A 52 8.60 13.86 21.72
CA HIS A 52 7.87 14.97 21.12
C HIS A 52 7.76 14.75 19.61
N TYR A 53 8.86 14.39 18.96
CA TYR A 53 8.94 14.13 17.52
C TYR A 53 7.88 13.12 17.03
N LEU A 54 7.62 12.03 17.76
CA LEU A 54 6.60 11.05 17.35
C LEU A 54 5.16 11.60 17.29
N ARG A 55 4.93 12.85 17.72
CA ARG A 55 3.63 13.52 17.69
C ARG A 55 3.61 14.74 16.75
N THR A 56 4.67 14.99 16.01
CA THR A 56 4.78 16.14 15.10
C THR A 56 4.17 15.84 13.72
N GLY A 57 3.89 16.90 12.98
CA GLY A 57 3.50 16.82 11.57
C GLY A 57 4.55 16.07 10.75
N HIS A 58 5.82 16.45 10.89
CA HIS A 58 6.96 15.82 10.20
C HIS A 58 6.97 14.29 10.28
N PHE A 59 6.67 13.70 11.45
CA PHE A 59 6.64 12.24 11.58
C PHE A 59 5.41 11.63 10.90
N ALA A 60 4.24 12.22 11.15
CA ALA A 60 2.98 11.71 10.62
C ALA A 60 2.93 11.82 9.08
N GLU A 61 3.31 12.96 8.53
CA GLU A 61 3.42 13.20 7.09
C GLU A 61 4.29 12.14 6.41
N ALA A 62 5.56 12.04 6.81
CA ALA A 62 6.52 11.12 6.20
C ALA A 62 6.07 9.64 6.27
N LEU A 63 5.32 9.25 7.30
CA LEU A 63 4.79 7.90 7.43
C LEU A 63 3.59 7.68 6.50
N PHE A 64 2.60 8.57 6.56
CA PHE A 64 1.34 8.37 5.88
C PHE A 64 1.37 8.75 4.40
N GLU A 65 2.27 9.63 3.98
CA GLU A 65 2.54 9.93 2.57
C GLU A 65 2.92 8.65 1.80
N ASN A 66 3.78 7.80 2.40
CA ASN A 66 4.16 6.50 1.83
C ASN A 66 3.02 5.49 1.91
N TRP A 67 2.31 5.41 3.04
CA TRP A 67 1.22 4.42 3.18
C TRP A 67 0.06 4.72 2.23
N GLU A 68 -0.20 6.00 1.96
CA GLU A 68 -1.18 6.44 0.97
C GLU A 68 -0.88 5.82 -0.40
N SER A 69 0.34 5.94 -0.92
CA SER A 69 0.70 5.43 -2.24
C SER A 69 0.63 3.90 -2.31
N GLU A 70 1.10 3.22 -1.26
CA GLU A 70 1.09 1.76 -1.15
C GLU A 70 -0.33 1.20 -1.20
N PHE A 71 -1.25 1.72 -0.39
CA PHE A 71 -2.63 1.24 -0.39
C PHE A 71 -3.40 1.64 -1.64
N LEU A 72 -3.12 2.81 -2.23
CA LEU A 72 -3.66 3.20 -3.52
C LEU A 72 -3.22 2.22 -4.60
N GLN A 73 -1.91 1.93 -4.68
CA GLN A 73 -1.33 1.02 -5.65
C GLN A 73 -1.93 -0.38 -5.51
N MET A 74 -1.92 -0.94 -4.30
CA MET A 74 -2.43 -2.30 -4.05
C MET A 74 -3.92 -2.40 -4.38
N GLY A 75 -4.72 -1.42 -3.95
CA GLY A 75 -6.15 -1.34 -4.26
C GLY A 75 -6.41 -1.22 -5.76
N ALA A 76 -5.68 -0.34 -6.44
CA ALA A 76 -5.76 -0.18 -7.89
C ALA A 76 -5.35 -1.48 -8.60
N TYR A 77 -4.27 -2.14 -8.18
CA TYR A 77 -3.81 -3.37 -8.78
C TYR A 77 -4.82 -4.51 -8.65
N VAL A 78 -5.45 -4.69 -7.48
CA VAL A 78 -6.54 -5.66 -7.27
C VAL A 78 -7.73 -5.40 -8.20
N LEU A 79 -8.15 -4.14 -8.35
CA LEU A 79 -9.29 -3.80 -9.21
C LEU A 79 -8.93 -3.90 -10.70
N LEU A 80 -7.79 -3.33 -11.10
CA LEU A 80 -7.37 -3.29 -12.50
C LEU A 80 -7.10 -4.69 -13.04
N THR A 81 -6.51 -5.60 -12.27
CA THR A 81 -6.30 -6.99 -12.71
C THR A 81 -7.60 -7.80 -12.82
N ALA A 82 -8.65 -7.43 -12.07
CA ALA A 82 -9.97 -8.03 -12.21
C ALA A 82 -10.69 -7.59 -13.51
N TYR A 83 -10.46 -6.35 -13.98
CA TYR A 83 -11.19 -5.78 -15.12
C TYR A 83 -10.38 -5.70 -16.43
N LEU A 84 -9.09 -5.45 -16.37
CA LEU A 84 -8.20 -5.30 -17.52
C LEU A 84 -7.48 -6.61 -17.83
N VAL A 85 -7.03 -6.75 -19.09
CA VAL A 85 -6.30 -7.92 -19.57
C VAL A 85 -4.96 -7.48 -20.15
N GLN A 86 -3.89 -8.15 -19.72
CA GLN A 86 -2.55 -8.04 -20.29
C GLN A 86 -2.10 -9.41 -20.82
N ARG A 87 -2.04 -9.56 -22.14
CA ARG A 87 -1.59 -10.81 -22.77
C ARG A 87 -0.16 -11.15 -22.30
N GLY A 88 0.02 -12.39 -21.89
CA GLY A 88 1.29 -12.95 -21.41
C GLY A 88 1.52 -12.79 -19.90
N SER A 89 0.72 -11.97 -19.20
CA SER A 89 0.83 -11.76 -17.75
C SER A 89 0.13 -12.89 -16.99
N ALA A 90 0.73 -13.35 -15.88
CA ALA A 90 0.08 -14.29 -14.94
C ALA A 90 -1.00 -13.60 -14.10
N GLU A 91 -0.92 -12.27 -13.97
CA GLU A 91 -1.68 -11.46 -13.02
C GLU A 91 -3.08 -11.06 -13.49
N SER A 92 -3.33 -11.15 -14.81
CA SER A 92 -4.64 -10.79 -15.38
C SER A 92 -5.38 -12.02 -15.90
N LYS A 93 -6.71 -11.92 -15.95
CA LYS A 93 -7.56 -12.95 -16.57
C LYS A 93 -7.24 -13.15 -18.05
N LYS A 94 -7.58 -14.34 -18.59
CA LYS A 94 -7.45 -14.62 -20.03
C LYS A 94 -8.37 -13.67 -20.84
N PRO A 95 -8.01 -13.30 -22.09
CA PRO A 95 -8.79 -12.34 -22.89
C PRO A 95 -10.29 -12.62 -23.01
N ASP A 96 -10.67 -13.89 -23.08
CA ASP A 96 -12.07 -14.31 -23.26
C ASP A 96 -12.71 -14.84 -21.96
N GLN A 97 -12.01 -14.71 -20.84
CA GLN A 97 -12.47 -15.18 -19.54
C GLN A 97 -13.42 -14.14 -18.91
N LYS A 98 -14.66 -14.59 -18.66
CA LYS A 98 -15.64 -13.89 -17.82
C LYS A 98 -15.28 -14.04 -16.34
N ASP A 99 -16.11 -13.49 -15.46
CA ASP A 99 -15.98 -13.68 -14.01
C ASP A 99 -15.84 -15.18 -13.67
N ARG A 100 -15.09 -15.46 -12.61
CA ARG A 100 -14.81 -16.82 -12.16
C ARG A 100 -16.13 -17.47 -11.70
N PRO A 101 -16.55 -18.62 -12.26
CA PRO A 101 -17.74 -19.33 -11.79
C PRO A 101 -17.68 -19.67 -10.31
N GLU A 102 -16.46 -19.81 -9.75
CA GLU A 102 -16.21 -20.08 -8.34
C GLU A 102 -16.64 -18.94 -7.40
N ASP A 103 -16.84 -17.73 -7.92
CA ASP A 103 -17.31 -16.57 -7.15
C ASP A 103 -18.84 -16.62 -6.92
N GLU A 104 -19.55 -17.54 -7.59
CA GLU A 104 -20.99 -17.76 -7.41
C GLU A 104 -21.29 -18.43 -6.05
N PRO A 105 -22.26 -17.92 -5.28
CA PRO A 105 -22.60 -18.47 -3.96
C PRO A 105 -23.11 -19.92 -4.05
N GLU A 106 -23.66 -20.33 -5.20
CA GLU A 106 -24.06 -21.71 -5.52
C GLU A 106 -22.87 -22.69 -5.56
N LYS A 107 -21.65 -22.19 -5.78
CA LYS A 107 -20.41 -23.00 -5.77
C LYS A 107 -19.75 -23.07 -4.40
N ALA A 108 -20.22 -22.30 -3.41
CA ALA A 108 -19.62 -22.25 -2.10
C ALA A 108 -19.83 -23.56 -1.32
N THR A 109 -18.79 -24.00 -0.61
CA THR A 109 -18.79 -25.27 0.13
C THR A 109 -19.08 -25.04 1.62
N LYS A 110 -19.19 -26.14 2.38
CA LYS A 110 -19.28 -26.09 3.85
C LYS A 110 -18.10 -25.39 4.51
N ASP A 111 -16.93 -25.45 3.88
CA ASP A 111 -15.67 -24.86 4.37
C ASP A 111 -15.52 -23.39 3.92
N SER A 112 -16.34 -22.94 2.95
CA SER A 112 -16.37 -21.54 2.53
C SER A 112 -16.90 -20.61 3.63
N PRO A 113 -16.40 -19.37 3.72
CA PRO A 113 -16.86 -18.39 4.71
C PRO A 113 -18.37 -18.12 4.63
N LYS A 114 -19.04 -17.96 5.77
CA LYS A 114 -20.51 -17.79 5.83
C LYS A 114 -21.05 -16.71 4.87
N PRO A 115 -20.46 -15.51 4.76
CA PRO A 115 -21.00 -14.47 3.88
C PRO A 115 -20.90 -14.80 2.38
N SER A 116 -19.97 -15.69 1.98
CA SER A 116 -19.81 -16.11 0.59
C SER A 116 -20.95 -17.03 0.12
N ARG A 117 -21.68 -17.64 1.05
CA ARG A 117 -22.83 -18.53 0.79
C ARG A 117 -24.17 -17.81 0.76
N GLN A 118 -24.19 -16.53 1.13
CA GLN A 118 -25.40 -15.73 1.21
C GLN A 118 -25.64 -15.02 -0.11
N HIS A 119 -26.85 -14.49 -0.29
CA HIS A 119 -27.18 -13.56 -1.37
C HIS A 119 -27.47 -12.16 -0.80
N GLY A 120 -27.45 -11.15 -1.65
CA GLY A 120 -27.78 -9.77 -1.28
C GLY A 120 -26.60 -9.01 -0.69
N LEU A 121 -26.85 -8.11 0.27
CA LEU A 121 -25.86 -7.14 0.74
C LEU A 121 -24.65 -7.79 1.41
N ALA A 122 -24.84 -8.82 2.23
CA ALA A 122 -23.73 -9.50 2.91
C ALA A 122 -22.73 -10.09 1.91
N GLN A 123 -23.25 -10.70 0.84
CA GLN A 123 -22.44 -11.23 -0.24
C GLN A 123 -21.75 -10.12 -1.05
N LEU A 124 -22.48 -9.03 -1.34
CA LEU A 124 -21.95 -7.87 -2.06
C LEU A 124 -20.75 -7.26 -1.34
N PHE A 125 -20.85 -7.07 -0.02
CA PHE A 125 -19.73 -6.57 0.78
C PHE A 125 -18.60 -7.59 0.86
N TYR A 126 -18.92 -8.86 1.07
CA TYR A 126 -17.90 -9.89 1.21
C TYR A 126 -17.07 -10.08 -0.06
N ARG A 127 -17.70 -10.17 -1.23
CA ARG A 127 -16.99 -10.36 -2.51
C ARG A 127 -16.12 -9.17 -2.92
N ASN A 128 -16.40 -7.98 -2.39
CA ASN A 128 -15.61 -6.77 -2.61
C ASN A 128 -14.74 -6.39 -1.39
N SER A 129 -14.70 -7.22 -0.35
CA SER A 129 -14.13 -6.85 0.94
C SER A 129 -12.65 -6.48 0.88
N LEU A 130 -11.85 -7.16 0.06
CA LEU A 130 -10.44 -6.83 -0.14
C LEU A 130 -10.26 -5.40 -0.68
N ALA A 131 -10.95 -5.06 -1.78
CA ALA A 131 -10.90 -3.73 -2.36
C ALA A 131 -11.43 -2.66 -1.40
N ILE A 132 -12.51 -2.97 -0.65
CA ILE A 132 -13.08 -2.06 0.35
C ILE A 132 -12.06 -1.78 1.46
N VAL A 133 -11.42 -2.81 2.02
CA VAL A 133 -10.46 -2.64 3.12
C VAL A 133 -9.22 -1.88 2.64
N LEU A 134 -8.68 -2.21 1.46
CA LEU A 134 -7.55 -1.46 0.88
C LEU A 134 -7.91 0.01 0.64
N PHE A 135 -9.11 0.28 0.10
CA PHE A 135 -9.60 1.66 -0.07
C PHE A 135 -9.78 2.38 1.26
N LEU A 136 -10.27 1.71 2.31
CA LEU A 136 -10.36 2.29 3.64
C LEU A 136 -8.97 2.64 4.21
N PHE A 137 -7.98 1.77 4.05
CA PHE A 137 -6.60 2.07 4.46
C PHE A 137 -6.00 3.22 3.64
N PHE A 138 -6.27 3.29 2.34
CA PHE A 138 -5.92 4.44 1.52
C PHE A 138 -6.55 5.72 2.07
N VAL A 139 -7.85 5.76 2.31
CA VAL A 139 -8.55 6.95 2.84
C VAL A 139 -8.00 7.36 4.21
N LEU A 140 -7.76 6.39 5.10
CA LEU A 140 -7.20 6.68 6.42
C LEU A 140 -5.78 7.24 6.31
N SER A 141 -4.96 6.70 5.41
CA SER A 141 -3.59 7.18 5.17
C SER A 141 -3.60 8.55 4.51
N PHE A 142 -4.41 8.76 3.46
CA PHE A 142 -4.57 10.04 2.77
C PHE A 142 -5.00 11.17 3.73
N VAL A 143 -5.99 10.91 4.60
CA VAL A 143 -6.42 11.89 5.61
C VAL A 143 -5.32 12.14 6.64
N SER A 144 -4.61 11.10 7.07
CA SER A 144 -3.53 11.24 8.05
C SER A 144 -2.31 11.97 7.46
N HIS A 145 -1.98 11.72 6.19
CA HIS A 145 -1.00 12.46 5.41
C HIS A 145 -1.42 13.92 5.29
N LEU A 146 -2.66 14.20 4.90
CA LEU A 146 -3.18 15.56 4.81
C LEU A 146 -3.06 16.32 6.13
N LEU A 147 -3.46 15.70 7.25
CA LEU A 147 -3.39 16.32 8.57
C LEU A 147 -1.94 16.49 9.06
N GLY A 148 -1.10 15.47 8.86
CA GLY A 148 0.32 15.50 9.21
C GLY A 148 1.08 16.56 8.41
N GLY A 149 0.90 16.58 7.09
CA GLY A 149 1.53 17.55 6.20
C GLY A 149 1.00 18.97 6.42
N THR A 150 -0.29 19.16 6.74
CA THR A 150 -0.79 20.49 7.16
C THR A 150 -0.08 20.97 8.42
N ALA A 151 0.14 20.08 9.40
CA ALA A 151 0.84 20.43 10.62
C ALA A 151 2.30 20.78 10.35
N ASP A 152 3.01 19.98 9.54
CA ASP A 152 4.40 20.23 9.19
C ASP A 152 4.56 21.52 8.37
N PHE A 153 3.73 21.68 7.33
CA PHE A 153 3.70 22.89 6.50
C PHE A 153 3.51 24.16 7.35
N ASN A 154 2.62 24.11 8.34
CA ASN A 154 2.38 25.23 9.24
C ASN A 154 3.54 25.48 10.22
N GLU A 155 4.20 24.44 10.70
CA GLU A 155 5.42 24.58 11.50
C GLU A 155 6.53 25.25 10.68
N GLN A 156 6.76 24.80 9.44
CA GLN A 156 7.71 25.42 8.52
C GLN A 156 7.35 26.87 8.17
N ALA A 157 6.06 27.16 7.97
CA ALA A 157 5.57 28.52 7.72
C ALA A 157 5.86 29.42 8.95
N ALA A 158 5.64 28.92 10.16
CA ALA A 158 5.92 29.65 11.39
C ALA A 158 7.42 29.99 11.55
N LEU A 159 8.32 29.06 11.22
CA LEU A 159 9.77 29.32 11.20
C LEU A 159 10.16 30.44 10.22
N LYS A 160 9.38 30.62 9.14
CA LYS A 160 9.56 31.66 8.11
C LYS A 160 8.75 32.93 8.39
N GLY A 161 8.02 33.01 9.51
CA GLY A 161 7.15 34.15 9.84
C GLY A 161 5.91 34.29 8.93
N GLN A 162 5.49 33.20 8.30
CA GLN A 162 4.34 33.14 7.39
C GLN A 162 3.07 32.69 8.13
N PRO A 163 1.87 33.05 7.64
CA PRO A 163 0.61 32.62 8.25
C PRO A 163 0.37 31.11 8.05
N SER A 164 -0.31 30.49 9.03
CA SER A 164 -0.79 29.11 8.91
C SER A 164 -1.93 28.99 7.91
N VAL A 165 -2.01 27.82 7.26
CA VAL A 165 -3.12 27.42 6.39
C VAL A 165 -3.96 26.33 7.05
N SER A 166 -5.21 26.23 6.62
CA SER A 166 -6.09 25.10 6.95
C SER A 166 -5.75 23.86 6.12
N ALA A 167 -6.24 22.69 6.55
CA ALA A 167 -6.05 21.45 5.80
C ALA A 167 -6.66 21.51 4.39
N LEU A 168 -7.78 22.21 4.21
CA LEU A 168 -8.39 22.37 2.89
C LEU A 168 -7.54 23.26 1.97
N GLU A 169 -6.89 24.27 2.52
CA GLU A 169 -5.95 25.12 1.77
C GLU A 169 -4.69 24.33 1.42
N PHE A 170 -4.12 23.55 2.36
CA PHE A 170 -2.96 22.68 2.10
C PHE A 170 -3.26 21.63 1.02
N LEU A 171 -4.44 21.00 1.02
CA LEU A 171 -4.87 20.08 -0.03
C LEU A 171 -4.88 20.73 -1.43
N GLY A 172 -5.04 22.06 -1.49
CA GLY A 172 -5.01 22.84 -2.72
C GLY A 172 -3.61 23.31 -3.15
N THR A 173 -2.56 23.06 -2.38
CA THR A 173 -1.19 23.50 -2.69
C THR A 173 -0.49 22.54 -3.65
N SER A 174 0.55 23.04 -4.32
CA SER A 174 1.44 22.18 -5.09
C SER A 174 2.25 21.22 -4.22
N ASP A 175 2.56 21.59 -2.97
CA ASP A 175 3.38 20.78 -2.07
C ASP A 175 2.73 19.43 -1.76
N PHE A 176 1.45 19.44 -1.36
CA PHE A 176 0.69 18.21 -1.09
C PHE A 176 0.66 17.29 -2.31
N TRP A 177 0.34 17.84 -3.48
CA TRP A 177 0.29 17.02 -4.70
C TRP A 177 1.67 16.61 -5.20
N PHE A 178 2.72 17.38 -4.95
CA PHE A 178 4.08 17.00 -5.30
C PHE A 178 4.53 15.78 -4.48
N GLN A 179 4.22 15.75 -3.19
CA GLN A 179 4.43 14.61 -2.30
C GLN A 179 3.70 13.36 -2.83
N SER A 180 2.37 13.42 -2.99
CA SER A 180 1.59 12.28 -3.48
C SER A 180 2.01 11.83 -4.89
N MET A 181 2.18 12.74 -5.85
CA MET A 181 2.47 12.37 -7.25
C MET A 181 3.83 11.68 -7.41
N GLN A 182 4.85 12.06 -6.63
CA GLN A 182 6.16 11.41 -6.68
C GLN A 182 6.11 9.96 -6.20
N ASN A 183 5.36 9.68 -5.14
CA ASN A 183 5.21 8.32 -4.64
C ASN A 183 4.33 7.50 -5.59
N TRP A 184 3.16 8.03 -5.96
CA TRP A 184 2.22 7.33 -6.84
C TRP A 184 2.86 6.94 -8.17
N GLN A 185 3.63 7.83 -8.80
CA GLN A 185 4.27 7.47 -10.07
C GLN A 185 5.24 6.29 -9.90
N SER A 186 6.00 6.24 -8.80
CA SER A 186 7.00 5.20 -8.57
C SER A 186 6.35 3.86 -8.29
N GLU A 187 5.28 3.84 -7.51
CA GLU A 187 4.52 2.63 -7.19
C GLU A 187 3.87 2.01 -8.43
N PHE A 188 3.23 2.85 -9.25
CA PHE A 188 2.64 2.37 -10.50
C PHE A 188 3.70 1.93 -11.52
N LEU A 189 4.88 2.56 -11.54
CA LEU A 189 6.01 2.12 -12.35
C LEU A 189 6.51 0.74 -11.89
N ALA A 190 6.68 0.52 -10.59
CA ALA A 190 7.15 -0.75 -10.03
C ALA A 190 6.22 -1.91 -10.40
N VAL A 191 4.91 -1.71 -10.22
CA VAL A 191 3.89 -2.71 -10.59
C VAL A 191 3.84 -2.93 -12.10
N GLY A 192 3.85 -1.85 -12.89
CA GLY A 192 3.87 -1.95 -14.35
C GLY A 192 5.10 -2.72 -14.84
N ALA A 193 6.26 -2.47 -14.24
CA ALA A 193 7.49 -3.21 -14.52
C ALA A 193 7.33 -4.69 -14.16
N LEU A 194 6.77 -5.03 -12.99
CA LEU A 194 6.53 -6.42 -12.61
C LEU A 194 5.59 -7.14 -13.59
N ILE A 195 4.49 -6.49 -13.98
CA ILE A 195 3.52 -7.03 -14.97
C ILE A 195 4.21 -7.35 -16.30
N VAL A 196 5.06 -6.46 -16.80
CA VAL A 196 5.72 -6.63 -18.11
C VAL A 196 6.90 -7.61 -18.02
N LEU A 197 7.74 -7.47 -17.00
CA LEU A 197 8.94 -8.30 -16.83
C LEU A 197 8.58 -9.75 -16.54
N SER A 198 7.52 -10.03 -15.78
CA SER A 198 7.06 -11.40 -15.47
C SER A 198 6.61 -12.19 -16.71
N ILE A 199 6.33 -11.52 -17.84
CA ILE A 199 6.06 -12.17 -19.13
C ILE A 199 7.33 -12.88 -19.63
N PHE A 200 8.49 -12.25 -19.49
CA PHE A 200 9.76 -12.65 -20.11
C PHE A 200 10.75 -13.28 -19.12
N LEU A 201 10.79 -12.80 -17.89
CA LEU A 201 11.70 -13.22 -16.84
C LEU A 201 11.04 -14.26 -15.90
N ARG A 202 11.87 -15.01 -15.17
CA ARG A 202 11.44 -16.13 -14.32
C ARG A 202 12.20 -16.11 -13.00
N GLN A 203 11.47 -16.26 -11.90
CA GLN A 203 12.03 -16.56 -10.59
C GLN A 203 11.56 -17.97 -10.18
N HIS A 204 12.50 -18.92 -10.08
CA HIS A 204 12.16 -20.30 -9.73
C HIS A 204 11.47 -20.39 -8.37
N GLY A 205 10.26 -20.97 -8.35
CA GLY A 205 9.46 -21.16 -7.13
C GLY A 205 8.70 -19.91 -6.64
N SER A 206 8.74 -18.80 -7.37
CA SER A 206 7.97 -17.60 -7.03
C SER A 206 6.57 -17.64 -7.64
N PRO A 207 5.52 -17.20 -6.90
CA PRO A 207 4.20 -16.96 -7.49
C PRO A 207 4.16 -15.74 -8.43
N GLU A 208 5.09 -14.80 -8.26
CA GLU A 208 5.14 -13.52 -9.00
C GLU A 208 5.68 -13.66 -10.45
N SER A 209 5.93 -14.89 -10.92
CA SER A 209 6.33 -15.15 -12.30
C SER A 209 5.84 -16.52 -12.75
N LYS A 210 5.62 -16.67 -14.06
CA LYS A 210 5.21 -17.95 -14.63
C LYS A 210 6.20 -19.08 -14.34
N PRO A 211 5.79 -20.36 -14.41
CA PRO A 211 6.72 -21.48 -14.39
C PRO A 211 7.86 -21.29 -15.40
N VAL A 212 9.06 -21.75 -15.06
CA VAL A 212 10.27 -21.57 -15.89
C VAL A 212 10.08 -22.12 -17.31
N THR A 213 9.30 -23.18 -17.44
CA THR A 213 9.00 -23.85 -18.72
C THR A 213 7.77 -23.30 -19.44
N ALA A 214 7.07 -22.31 -18.87
CA ALA A 214 5.86 -21.75 -19.46
C ALA A 214 6.18 -20.75 -20.59
N PRO A 215 5.44 -20.79 -21.73
CA PRO A 215 5.66 -19.90 -22.85
C PRO A 215 5.32 -18.43 -22.52
N HIS A 216 5.96 -17.49 -23.22
CA HIS A 216 5.70 -16.06 -23.02
C HIS A 216 4.25 -15.65 -23.30
N GLY A 217 3.57 -16.29 -24.25
CA GLY A 217 2.18 -15.99 -24.59
C GLY A 217 1.13 -16.50 -23.60
N GLN A 218 1.49 -17.35 -22.63
CA GLN A 218 0.54 -17.82 -21.62
C GLN A 218 0.11 -16.67 -20.72
N THR A 219 -1.20 -16.50 -20.57
CA THR A 219 -1.86 -15.46 -19.76
C THR A 219 -2.70 -16.14 -18.67
N GLY A 220 -2.65 -15.60 -17.45
CA GLY A 220 -3.20 -16.23 -16.26
C GLY A 220 -2.46 -17.52 -15.87
N GLU A 221 -3.01 -18.24 -14.90
CA GLU A 221 -2.63 -19.63 -14.61
C GLU A 221 -3.03 -20.59 -15.75
#